data_AF-A0A6I9MWX9-F1
#
_entry.id   AF-A0A6I9MWX9-F1
#
_cell.length_a   1.000
_cell.length_b   1.000
_cell.length_c   1.000
_cell.angle_alpha   90.00
_cell.angle_beta   90.00
_cell.angle_gamma   90.00
#
_symmetry.space_group_name_H-M   'P 1'
#
loop_
_entity.id
_entity.type
_entity.pdbx_description
1 polymer ?
#
loop_
_entity_poly.entity_id
_entity_poly.type
_entity_poly.pdbx_seq_one_letter_code
_entity_poly.pdbx_strand_id
1 'polypeptide(L)'
;MSANRCLHLFSRLQRHIIPRAARCPVSSGSALLHRKHQDGSQVSSRTVSSDSFSSKPPDTSLFVPVSLKADASEDGDVGVELTQPLDRTELLKVLNRFYKKKEMQKLAADHGLDARLFHQAFISFRKNALEMLFLPADLHIILSDICAGSGHVDDIYPYFMRHAKQIFPMLDCMDDLRKISDLRVPANWYPDARAIQRKVIFHAGPTNSGKTYQAIQRFLTARSGVYCGPLKLLAHEIFEKSNNAGVPCDLVTGEERSFMDPDGRASAHVACTIEMCSVTTPYEVAVIDEIQMIRDPSRGWAWTRALLGL
;
A
#
# COMPACT_ATOMS: atom_id res chain seq x y z
N MET A 1 -9.54 48.27 -2.95
CA MET A 1 -8.63 49.30 -2.39
C MET A 1 -8.58 49.12 -0.88
N SER A 2 -7.36 49.14 -0.31
CA SER A 2 -6.99 49.10 1.12
C SER A 2 -7.40 47.86 1.93
N ALA A 3 -6.54 46.98 2.45
CA ALA A 3 -5.23 47.04 3.14
C ALA A 3 -5.26 47.53 4.60
N ASN A 4 -4.91 46.57 5.49
CA ASN A 4 -4.20 46.68 6.77
C ASN A 4 -4.84 47.36 7.99
N ARG A 5 -4.91 46.60 9.11
CA ARG A 5 -4.11 46.90 10.32
C ARG A 5 -4.05 45.74 11.31
N CYS A 6 -2.81 45.39 11.63
CA CYS A 6 -2.33 44.57 12.74
C CYS A 6 -2.09 45.47 13.97
N LEU A 7 -2.21 44.94 15.20
CA LEU A 7 -1.25 45.07 16.32
C LEU A 7 -1.89 44.76 17.69
N HIS A 8 -1.35 43.72 18.32
CA HIS A 8 -0.93 43.57 19.73
C HIS A 8 -1.80 44.02 20.92
N LEU A 9 -1.98 43.06 21.85
CA LEU A 9 -1.89 43.33 23.28
C LEU A 9 -1.16 42.18 23.99
N PHE A 10 -0.15 42.55 24.77
CA PHE A 10 0.82 41.73 25.50
C PHE A 10 0.42 41.60 26.99
N SER A 11 1.03 40.59 27.64
CA SER A 11 1.32 40.47 29.09
C SER A 11 0.18 39.92 29.97
N ARG A 12 0.36 38.99 30.92
CA ARG A 12 1.43 38.71 31.92
C ARG A 12 1.38 37.20 32.33
N LEU A 13 2.50 36.45 32.40
CA LEU A 13 3.43 36.24 33.57
C LEU A 13 2.75 35.49 34.75
N GLN A 14 3.18 34.35 35.32
CA GLN A 14 4.49 33.83 35.81
C GLN A 14 4.44 32.27 35.88
N ARG A 15 5.46 31.46 35.54
CA ARG A 15 6.78 31.16 36.15
C ARG A 15 6.79 30.45 37.52
N HIS A 16 7.20 29.17 37.53
CA HIS A 16 7.98 28.47 38.58
C HIS A 16 8.69 27.27 37.91
N ILE A 17 9.98 27.35 37.54
CA ILE A 17 11.24 27.15 38.30
C ILE A 17 11.42 25.74 38.88
N ILE A 18 12.37 25.03 38.26
CA ILE A 18 13.03 23.76 38.66
C ILE A 18 14.27 24.09 39.51
N PRO A 19 14.70 23.20 40.42
CA PRO A 19 16.12 23.06 40.70
C PRO A 19 16.66 21.62 40.57
N ARG A 20 17.98 21.54 40.54
CA ARG A 20 18.87 20.51 39.99
C ARG A 20 19.58 19.74 41.11
N ALA A 21 19.76 18.43 40.90
CA ALA A 21 20.84 17.51 41.36
C ALA A 21 21.36 17.48 42.81
N ALA A 22 21.46 16.26 43.38
CA ALA A 22 22.57 15.83 44.25
C ALA A 22 22.75 14.29 44.29
N ARG A 23 23.96 13.89 44.70
CA ARG A 23 24.67 12.60 44.53
C ARG A 23 24.23 11.44 45.46
N CYS A 24 24.69 10.23 45.10
CA CYS A 24 24.65 8.95 45.83
C CYS A 24 25.25 8.97 47.26
N PRO A 25 24.99 7.91 48.04
CA PRO A 25 26.08 7.00 48.40
C PRO A 25 25.75 5.50 48.30
N VAL A 26 26.82 4.70 48.35
CA VAL A 26 26.90 3.23 48.32
C VAL A 26 26.95 2.68 49.75
N SER A 27 26.25 1.57 50.05
CA SER A 27 26.80 0.52 50.94
C SER A 27 26.04 -0.82 50.87
N SER A 28 26.78 -1.86 50.47
CA SER A 28 26.78 -3.28 50.88
C SER A 28 25.76 -3.80 51.90
N GLY A 29 25.27 -5.03 51.66
CA GLY A 29 25.35 -6.08 52.67
C GLY A 29 24.15 -6.98 52.92
N SER A 30 24.23 -8.20 52.37
CA SER A 30 23.81 -9.48 52.96
C SER A 30 22.43 -10.07 52.67
N ALA A 31 22.51 -11.38 52.41
CA ALA A 31 21.48 -12.30 51.99
C ALA A 31 20.60 -12.77 53.16
N LEU A 32 19.32 -13.03 52.87
CA LEU A 32 18.59 -14.14 53.51
C LEU A 32 17.41 -14.59 52.65
N LEU A 33 17.34 -15.92 52.53
CA LEU A 33 16.45 -16.73 51.73
C LEU A 33 14.97 -16.54 52.11
N HIS A 34 14.08 -16.33 51.14
CA HIS A 34 12.75 -16.94 51.16
C HIS A 34 12.20 -17.16 49.74
N ARG A 35 11.52 -18.29 49.59
CA ARG A 35 11.20 -19.03 48.37
C ARG A 35 9.71 -18.85 48.04
N LYS A 36 9.39 -18.73 46.74
CA LYS A 36 8.04 -18.75 46.09
C LYS A 36 7.25 -17.43 46.24
N HIS A 37 6.62 -16.84 45.23
CA HIS A 37 5.87 -17.39 44.09
C HIS A 37 6.11 -16.58 42.80
N GLN A 38 6.09 -17.29 41.67
CA GLN A 38 5.96 -16.73 40.32
C GLN A 38 4.60 -16.06 40.15
N ASP A 39 4.56 -14.83 39.65
CA ASP A 39 3.56 -14.46 38.65
C ASP A 39 4.11 -13.34 37.75
N GLY A 40 4.19 -13.65 36.46
CA GLY A 40 4.78 -12.81 35.44
C GLY A 40 3.68 -12.15 34.62
N SER A 41 3.71 -10.82 34.54
CA SER A 41 3.09 -10.10 33.43
C SER A 41 4.13 -9.16 32.84
N GLN A 42 5.07 -9.75 32.09
CA GLN A 42 5.83 -9.00 31.10
C GLN A 42 4.92 -8.85 29.89
N VAL A 43 4.42 -7.63 29.68
CA VAL A 43 3.88 -7.19 28.39
C VAL A 43 5.03 -7.27 27.39
N SER A 44 5.08 -8.36 26.64
CA SER A 44 6.04 -8.56 25.56
C SER A 44 5.60 -7.70 24.38
N SER A 45 5.98 -6.43 24.37
CA SER A 45 6.02 -5.65 23.15
C SER A 45 7.09 -6.27 22.26
N ARG A 46 6.69 -7.18 21.36
CA ARG A 46 7.56 -7.62 20.28
C ARG A 46 7.79 -6.42 19.36
N THR A 47 8.86 -5.68 19.62
CA THR A 47 9.58 -4.96 18.57
C THR A 47 9.94 -6.00 17.52
N VAL A 48 9.22 -5.97 16.40
CA VAL A 48 9.56 -6.76 15.23
C VAL A 48 10.89 -6.21 14.74
N SER A 49 11.98 -6.89 15.08
CA SER A 49 13.31 -6.60 14.56
C SER A 49 13.23 -6.57 13.05
N SER A 50 13.54 -5.41 12.47
CA SER A 50 13.58 -5.14 11.04
C SER A 50 14.85 -5.73 10.43
N ASP A 51 15.07 -7.03 10.63
CA ASP A 51 16.24 -7.72 10.09
C ASP A 51 15.86 -8.59 8.89
N SER A 52 16.24 -8.11 7.72
CA SER A 52 16.60 -8.88 6.52
C SER A 52 15.52 -9.58 5.68
N PHE A 53 14.37 -8.93 5.44
CA PHE A 53 13.73 -9.14 4.13
C PHE A 53 14.53 -8.34 3.10
N SER A 54 15.49 -8.98 2.43
CA SER A 54 16.00 -8.48 1.16
C SER A 54 14.78 -8.37 0.24
N SER A 55 14.27 -7.15 0.03
CA SER A 55 13.19 -6.92 -0.92
C SER A 55 13.67 -7.49 -2.25
N LYS A 56 13.03 -8.56 -2.73
CA LYS A 56 13.31 -9.06 -4.07
C LYS A 56 13.20 -7.87 -5.02
N PRO A 57 14.13 -7.71 -5.98
CA PRO A 57 14.02 -6.65 -6.96
C PRO A 57 12.66 -6.77 -7.67
N PRO A 58 12.07 -5.64 -8.10
CA PRO A 58 10.80 -5.68 -8.81
C PRO A 58 10.91 -6.59 -10.03
N ASP A 59 9.89 -7.40 -10.28
CA ASP A 59 9.81 -8.19 -11.50
C ASP A 59 9.52 -7.25 -12.67
N THR A 60 10.58 -6.88 -13.38
CA THR A 60 10.48 -5.93 -14.48
C THR A 60 9.65 -6.49 -15.63
N SER A 61 9.47 -7.82 -15.75
CA SER A 61 8.73 -8.44 -16.86
C SER A 61 7.29 -7.94 -16.99
N LEU A 62 6.74 -7.42 -15.88
CA LEU A 62 5.43 -6.80 -15.81
C LEU A 62 5.39 -5.37 -16.39
N PHE A 63 6.54 -4.75 -16.67
CA PHE A 63 6.64 -3.39 -17.17
C PHE A 63 6.43 -3.41 -18.69
N VAL A 64 5.23 -3.00 -19.10
CA VAL A 64 4.87 -2.85 -20.51
C VAL A 64 5.30 -1.48 -21.00
N PRO A 65 6.07 -1.38 -22.10
CA PRO A 65 6.55 -0.10 -22.61
C PRO A 65 5.40 0.74 -23.16
N VAL A 66 5.39 2.02 -22.80
CA VAL A 66 4.44 3.00 -23.32
C VAL A 66 4.92 3.55 -24.66
N SER A 67 4.02 3.65 -25.64
CA SER A 67 4.28 4.32 -26.92
C SER A 67 4.28 5.84 -26.72
N LEU A 68 5.41 6.48 -27.01
CA LEU A 68 5.51 7.94 -26.98
C LEU A 68 4.88 8.53 -28.23
N LYS A 69 4.01 9.52 -28.06
CA LYS A 69 3.50 10.34 -29.16
C LYS A 69 4.59 11.33 -29.55
N ALA A 70 4.79 11.52 -30.86
CA ALA A 70 5.61 12.61 -31.35
C ALA A 70 4.81 13.90 -31.15
N ASP A 71 4.96 14.53 -29.98
CA ASP A 71 4.43 15.86 -29.79
C ASP A 71 5.26 16.79 -30.70
N ALA A 72 4.62 17.36 -31.72
CA ALA A 72 5.22 18.41 -32.52
C ALA A 72 5.56 19.55 -31.55
N SER A 73 6.84 19.76 -31.27
CA SER A 73 7.28 20.87 -30.44
C SER A 73 6.81 22.18 -31.09
N GLU A 74 6.07 22.99 -30.33
CA GLU A 74 5.61 24.31 -30.76
C GLU A 74 6.78 25.26 -31.14
N ASP A 75 8.00 24.91 -30.73
CA ASP A 75 9.22 25.73 -30.89
C ASP A 75 9.94 25.58 -32.25
N GLY A 76 9.51 24.71 -33.17
CA GLY A 76 10.26 24.50 -34.42
C GLY A 76 11.64 23.87 -34.21
N ASP A 77 12.49 23.86 -35.25
CA ASP A 77 13.77 23.13 -35.27
C ASP A 77 14.98 23.98 -34.80
N VAL A 78 14.85 24.57 -33.60
CA VAL A 78 15.87 25.46 -33.02
C VAL A 78 17.22 24.75 -32.88
N GLY A 79 17.22 23.43 -32.65
CA GLY A 79 18.44 22.64 -32.52
C GLY A 79 19.27 22.62 -33.81
N VAL A 80 18.62 22.40 -34.96
CA VAL A 80 19.29 22.43 -36.26
C VAL A 80 19.74 23.85 -36.62
N GLU A 81 18.95 24.86 -36.30
CA GLU A 81 19.29 26.27 -36.55
C GLU A 81 20.56 26.72 -35.80
N LEU A 82 20.74 26.28 -34.55
CA LEU A 82 21.88 26.65 -33.71
C LEU A 82 23.16 25.88 -34.05
N THR A 83 23.04 24.72 -34.68
CA THR A 83 24.17 23.84 -34.97
C THR A 83 24.23 23.53 -36.46
N GLN A 84 24.09 22.26 -36.84
CA GLN A 84 24.01 21.76 -38.21
C GLN A 84 23.20 20.46 -38.19
N PRO A 85 22.63 20.02 -39.33
CA PRO A 85 21.92 18.74 -39.40
C PRO A 85 22.82 17.58 -38.96
N LEU A 86 22.31 16.72 -38.07
CA LEU A 86 23.06 15.56 -37.58
C LEU A 86 23.28 14.54 -38.70
N ASP A 87 24.53 14.10 -38.90
CA ASP A 87 24.82 12.93 -39.74
C ASP A 87 24.31 11.67 -39.04
N ARG A 88 23.31 11.03 -39.65
CA ARG A 88 22.70 9.78 -39.18
C ARG A 88 23.72 8.66 -38.99
N THR A 89 24.78 8.65 -39.79
CA THR A 89 25.83 7.60 -39.74
C THR A 89 26.69 7.76 -38.50
N GLU A 90 27.18 8.97 -38.23
CA GLU A 90 27.95 9.27 -37.02
C GLU A 90 27.10 9.15 -35.76
N LEU A 91 25.85 9.64 -35.79
CA LEU A 91 24.93 9.49 -34.68
C LEU A 91 24.70 8.03 -34.31
N LEU A 92 24.51 7.15 -35.30
CA LEU A 92 24.36 5.71 -35.06
C LEU A 92 25.62 5.11 -34.41
N LYS A 93 26.82 5.53 -34.81
CA LYS A 93 28.08 5.10 -34.18
C LYS A 93 28.16 5.57 -32.73
N VAL A 94 27.79 6.82 -32.45
CA VAL A 94 27.74 7.39 -31.09
C VAL A 94 26.77 6.61 -30.20
N LEU A 95 25.53 6.40 -30.65
CA LEU A 95 24.51 5.66 -29.88
C LEU A 95 24.92 4.20 -29.63
N ASN A 96 25.56 3.55 -30.60
CA ASN A 96 26.07 2.18 -30.42
C ASN A 96 27.26 2.14 -29.44
N ARG A 97 28.11 3.18 -29.39
CA ARG A 97 29.16 3.31 -28.38
C ARG A 97 28.55 3.48 -26.98
N PHE A 98 27.53 4.33 -26.85
CA PHE A 98 26.77 4.49 -25.60
C PHE A 98 26.19 3.15 -25.12
N TYR A 99 25.50 2.43 -25.99
CA TYR A 99 24.88 1.13 -25.65
C TYR A 99 25.88 0.08 -25.15
N LYS A 100 27.09 0.03 -25.72
CA LYS A 100 28.13 -0.94 -25.36
C LYS A 100 28.90 -0.59 -24.09
N LYS A 101 28.79 0.65 -23.60
CA LYS A 101 29.56 1.13 -22.45
C LYS A 101 29.04 0.52 -21.15
N LYS A 102 29.89 -0.26 -20.47
CA LYS A 102 29.51 -1.00 -19.25
C LYS A 102 29.16 -0.09 -18.10
N GLU A 103 29.82 1.06 -18.01
CA GLU A 103 29.59 2.09 -17.00
C GLU A 103 28.15 2.64 -17.12
N MET A 104 27.66 2.85 -18.34
CA MET A 104 26.29 3.34 -18.59
C MET A 104 25.24 2.28 -18.28
N GLN A 105 25.50 1.02 -18.62
CA GLN A 105 24.62 -0.10 -18.28
C GLN A 105 24.53 -0.27 -16.75
N LYS A 106 25.66 -0.15 -16.04
CA LYS A 106 25.70 -0.21 -14.58
C LYS A 106 24.93 0.96 -13.95
N LEU A 107 25.15 2.18 -14.44
CA LEU A 107 24.44 3.36 -13.95
C LEU A 107 22.92 3.25 -14.19
N ALA A 108 22.51 2.69 -15.33
CA ALA A 108 21.10 2.40 -15.61
C ALA A 108 20.52 1.36 -14.64
N ALA A 109 21.26 0.29 -14.33
CA ALA A 109 20.85 -0.71 -13.36
C ALA A 109 20.70 -0.12 -11.94
N ASP A 110 21.58 0.80 -11.54
CA ASP A 110 21.48 1.52 -10.26
C ASP A 110 20.20 2.37 -10.18
N HIS A 111 19.65 2.79 -11.32
CA HIS A 111 18.35 3.49 -11.45
C HIS A 111 17.17 2.56 -11.77
N GLY A 112 17.34 1.23 -11.67
CA GLY A 112 16.25 0.25 -11.83
C GLY A 112 15.99 -0.20 -13.27
N LEU A 113 16.82 0.20 -14.24
CA LEU A 113 16.79 -0.35 -15.60
C LEU A 113 17.67 -1.59 -15.68
N ASP A 114 17.04 -2.76 -15.57
CA ASP A 114 17.74 -4.02 -15.86
C ASP A 114 18.12 -4.13 -17.36
N ALA A 115 18.86 -5.19 -17.71
CA ALA A 115 19.34 -5.38 -19.08
C ALA A 115 18.21 -5.38 -20.13
N ARG A 116 17.02 -5.89 -19.79
CA ARG A 116 15.88 -5.97 -20.69
C ARG A 116 15.24 -4.60 -20.89
N LEU A 117 14.96 -3.88 -19.79
CA LEU A 117 14.40 -2.53 -19.85
C LEU A 117 15.37 -1.55 -20.52
N PHE A 118 16.66 -1.66 -20.21
CA PHE A 118 17.71 -0.85 -20.86
C PHE A 118 17.71 -1.06 -22.38
N HIS A 119 17.65 -2.32 -22.83
CA HIS A 119 17.60 -2.63 -24.26
C HIS A 119 16.34 -2.09 -24.94
N GLN A 120 15.17 -2.27 -24.33
CA GLN A 120 13.90 -1.76 -24.87
C GLN A 120 13.87 -0.23 -24.91
N ALA A 121 14.29 0.43 -23.83
CA ALA A 121 14.42 1.88 -23.77
C ALA A 121 15.41 2.39 -24.82
N PHE A 122 16.55 1.71 -25.00
CA PHE A 122 17.56 2.11 -25.98
C PHE A 122 17.07 1.97 -27.42
N ILE A 123 16.38 0.89 -27.76
CA ILE A 123 15.80 0.73 -29.11
C ILE A 123 14.84 1.89 -29.40
N SER A 124 13.98 2.22 -28.44
CA SER A 124 13.04 3.31 -28.58
C SER A 124 13.73 4.68 -28.63
N PHE A 125 14.75 4.91 -27.80
CA PHE A 125 15.53 6.15 -27.79
C PHE A 125 16.29 6.35 -29.10
N ARG A 126 16.93 5.30 -29.61
CA ARG A 126 17.61 5.30 -30.92
C ARG A 126 16.63 5.57 -32.06
N LYS A 127 15.45 4.95 -32.02
CA LYS A 127 14.38 5.20 -32.99
C LYS A 127 13.96 6.67 -32.96
N ASN A 128 13.73 7.22 -31.76
CA ASN A 128 13.38 8.62 -31.57
C ASN A 128 14.49 9.54 -32.14
N ALA A 129 15.74 9.33 -31.75
CA ALA A 129 16.87 10.14 -32.19
C ALA A 129 17.14 10.10 -33.71
N LEU A 130 16.78 9.02 -34.42
CA LEU A 130 17.03 8.87 -35.86
C LEU A 130 15.83 9.22 -36.74
N GLU A 131 14.61 8.99 -36.25
CA GLU A 131 13.38 9.08 -37.04
C GLU A 131 12.52 10.31 -36.70
N MET A 132 12.67 10.92 -35.51
CA MET A 132 11.89 12.11 -35.21
C MET A 132 12.38 13.31 -36.01
N LEU A 133 11.40 14.05 -36.55
CA LEU A 133 11.60 15.30 -37.28
C LEU A 133 12.04 16.44 -36.36
N PHE A 134 11.73 16.35 -35.06
CA PHE A 134 12.03 17.38 -34.08
C PHE A 134 12.61 16.73 -32.82
N LEU A 135 13.85 17.08 -32.50
CA LEU A 135 14.49 16.74 -31.24
C LEU A 135 14.49 17.99 -30.35
N PRO A 136 14.35 17.83 -29.02
CA PRO A 136 14.60 18.93 -28.10
C PRO A 136 15.97 19.57 -28.39
N ALA A 137 16.03 20.91 -28.43
CA ALA A 137 17.23 21.63 -28.86
C ALA A 137 18.46 21.29 -28.01
N ASP A 138 18.26 21.09 -26.71
CA ASP A 138 19.30 20.66 -25.75
C ASP A 138 19.88 19.28 -26.10
N LEU A 139 19.04 18.30 -26.43
CA LEU A 139 19.49 17.00 -26.91
C LEU A 139 20.19 17.09 -28.27
N HIS A 140 19.67 17.90 -29.20
CA HIS A 140 20.27 18.07 -30.52
C HIS A 140 21.69 18.63 -30.45
N ILE A 141 21.90 19.68 -29.66
CA ILE A 141 23.21 20.32 -29.46
C ILE A 141 24.22 19.32 -28.90
N ILE A 142 23.85 18.58 -27.85
CA ILE A 142 24.73 17.57 -27.23
C ILE A 142 25.12 16.48 -28.23
N LEU A 143 24.16 15.98 -29.02
CA LEU A 143 24.47 14.98 -30.05
C LEU A 143 25.40 15.54 -31.13
N SER A 144 25.23 16.81 -31.50
CA SER A 144 26.08 17.49 -32.48
C SER A 144 27.52 17.63 -31.97
N ASP A 145 27.70 18.10 -30.74
CA ASP A 145 29.01 18.25 -30.11
C ASP A 145 29.75 16.92 -29.98
N ILE A 146 29.05 15.83 -29.62
CA ILE A 146 29.63 14.49 -29.54
C ILE A 146 30.02 13.96 -30.92
N CYS A 147 29.19 14.19 -31.95
CA CYS A 147 29.51 13.82 -33.34
C CYS A 147 30.72 14.61 -33.87
N ALA A 148 30.86 15.88 -33.49
CA ALA A 148 32.00 16.73 -33.83
C ALA A 148 33.25 16.46 -32.97
N GLY A 149 33.18 15.56 -31.98
CA GLY A 149 34.29 15.20 -31.10
C GLY A 149 34.58 16.19 -29.97
N SER A 150 33.66 17.13 -29.73
CA SER A 150 33.76 18.16 -28.68
C SER A 150 32.99 17.82 -27.39
N GLY A 151 32.23 16.71 -27.38
CA GLY A 151 31.46 16.23 -26.23
C GLY A 151 31.80 14.78 -25.81
N HIS A 152 31.37 14.37 -24.62
CA HIS A 152 31.57 13.02 -24.12
C HIS A 152 30.30 12.17 -24.29
N VAL A 153 30.46 10.88 -24.60
CA VAL A 153 29.32 9.97 -24.87
C VAL A 153 28.38 9.83 -23.66
N ASP A 154 28.90 10.05 -22.46
CA ASP A 154 28.12 9.92 -21.21
C ASP A 154 27.09 11.06 -21.05
N ASP A 155 27.27 12.17 -21.75
CA ASP A 155 26.37 13.32 -21.72
C ASP A 155 24.98 12.99 -22.33
N ILE A 156 24.87 11.85 -23.03
CA ILE A 156 23.61 11.30 -23.54
C ILE A 156 22.75 10.71 -22.40
N TYR A 157 23.38 10.26 -21.31
CA TYR A 157 22.70 9.47 -20.28
C TYR A 157 21.50 10.16 -19.63
N PRO A 158 21.54 11.46 -19.24
CA PRO A 158 20.39 12.14 -18.66
C PRO A 158 19.16 12.15 -19.59
N TYR A 159 19.38 12.36 -20.89
CA TYR A 159 18.33 12.36 -21.90
C TYR A 159 17.79 10.96 -22.16
N PHE A 160 18.67 9.96 -22.24
CA PHE A 160 18.28 8.56 -22.31
C PHE A 160 17.42 8.16 -21.11
N MET A 161 17.80 8.55 -19.90
CA MET A 161 17.05 8.25 -18.68
C MET A 161 15.69 8.94 -18.67
N ARG A 162 15.60 10.20 -19.11
CA ARG A 162 14.33 10.91 -19.27
C ARG A 162 13.40 10.18 -20.24
N HIS A 163 13.92 9.73 -21.37
CA HIS A 163 13.16 8.93 -22.35
C HIS A 163 12.74 7.58 -21.77
N ALA A 164 13.64 6.90 -21.06
CA ALA A 164 13.35 5.61 -20.42
C ALA A 164 12.21 5.71 -19.39
N LYS A 165 12.17 6.80 -18.62
CA LYS A 165 11.09 7.10 -17.66
C LYS A 165 9.75 7.38 -18.33
N GLN A 166 9.75 7.99 -19.52
CA GLN A 166 8.52 8.17 -20.29
C GLN A 166 7.97 6.83 -20.82
N ILE A 167 8.85 5.90 -21.22
CA ILE A 167 8.46 4.56 -21.65
C ILE A 167 8.02 3.69 -20.47
N PHE A 168 8.71 3.82 -19.34
CA PHE A 168 8.48 3.05 -18.13
C PHE A 168 8.22 4.00 -16.94
N PRO A 169 7.01 4.59 -16.84
CA PRO A 169 6.69 5.56 -15.79
C PRO A 169 6.88 5.04 -14.37
N MET A 170 6.79 3.72 -14.19
CA MET A 170 7.00 3.04 -12.91
C MET A 170 8.37 3.34 -12.29
N LEU A 171 9.39 3.60 -13.11
CA LEU A 171 10.74 3.93 -12.65
C LEU A 171 10.79 5.22 -11.83
N ASP A 172 9.88 6.16 -12.07
CA ASP A 172 9.80 7.42 -11.33
C ASP A 172 9.05 7.30 -10.01
N CYS A 173 8.14 6.34 -9.89
CA CYS A 173 7.23 6.24 -8.74
C CYS A 173 7.37 4.92 -7.96
N MET A 174 8.48 4.20 -8.10
CA MET A 174 8.72 2.93 -7.40
C MET A 174 8.52 3.02 -5.88
N ASP A 175 8.99 4.09 -5.25
CA ASP A 175 8.84 4.27 -3.80
C ASP A 175 7.40 4.56 -3.38
N ASP A 176 6.64 5.25 -4.22
CA ASP A 176 5.23 5.51 -3.95
C ASP A 176 4.40 4.24 -4.13
N LEU A 177 4.69 3.44 -5.16
CA LEU A 177 4.09 2.12 -5.34
C LEU A 177 4.38 1.19 -4.16
N ARG A 178 5.60 1.23 -3.61
CA ARG A 178 5.95 0.49 -2.38
C ARG A 178 5.13 0.95 -1.17
N LYS A 179 4.93 2.26 -0.99
CA LYS A 179 4.09 2.80 0.09
C LYS A 179 2.62 2.41 -0.06
N ILE A 180 2.08 2.50 -1.28
CA ILE A 180 0.68 2.16 -1.57
C ILE A 180 0.41 0.67 -1.36
N SER A 181 1.38 -0.18 -1.71
CA SER A 181 1.29 -1.64 -1.55
C SER A 181 1.83 -2.15 -0.22
N ASP A 182 2.10 -1.28 0.75
CA ASP A 182 2.53 -1.68 2.08
C ASP A 182 1.36 -2.20 2.91
N LEU A 183 1.21 -3.52 2.96
CA LEU A 183 0.14 -4.21 3.68
C LEU A 183 0.60 -4.81 5.03
N ARG A 184 1.70 -4.32 5.62
CA ARG A 184 2.33 -4.95 6.81
C ARG A 184 1.49 -4.92 8.09
N VAL A 185 0.57 -3.96 8.26
CA VAL A 185 -0.25 -3.84 9.49
C VAL A 185 -1.75 -3.73 9.16
N PRO A 186 -2.41 -4.83 8.72
CA PRO A 186 -3.81 -4.79 8.30
C PRO A 186 -4.77 -4.39 9.41
N ALA A 187 -4.41 -4.61 10.68
CA ALA A 187 -5.25 -4.22 11.82
C ALA A 187 -5.49 -2.71 11.91
N ASN A 188 -4.59 -1.88 11.36
CA ASN A 188 -4.71 -0.43 11.36
C ASN A 188 -5.70 0.10 10.31
N TRP A 189 -6.13 -0.75 9.37
CA TRP A 189 -7.12 -0.36 8.36
C TRP A 189 -8.54 -0.22 8.93
N TYR A 190 -8.75 -0.67 10.17
CA TYR A 190 -10.05 -0.71 10.82
C TYR A 190 -10.05 0.12 12.12
N PRO A 191 -10.01 1.46 12.03
CA PRO A 191 -9.91 2.34 13.20
C PRO A 191 -11.09 2.18 14.16
N ASP A 192 -12.32 2.02 13.65
CA ASP A 192 -13.53 1.86 14.48
C ASP A 192 -13.44 0.62 15.38
N ALA A 193 -13.01 -0.51 14.81
CA ALA A 193 -12.79 -1.75 15.55
C ALA A 193 -11.55 -1.71 16.47
N ARG A 194 -10.64 -0.73 16.32
CA ARG A 194 -9.53 -0.47 17.26
C ARG A 194 -9.94 0.49 18.38
N ALA A 195 -10.96 1.32 18.16
CA ALA A 195 -11.45 2.29 19.12
C ALA A 195 -12.30 1.66 20.24
N ILE A 196 -12.81 0.44 20.05
CA ILE A 196 -13.64 -0.27 21.02
C ILE A 196 -12.96 -1.52 21.59
N GLN A 197 -13.37 -1.92 22.79
CA GLN A 197 -12.94 -3.20 23.36
C GLN A 197 -13.69 -4.35 22.69
N ARG A 198 -12.95 -5.24 22.03
CA ARG A 198 -13.50 -6.46 21.41
C ARG A 198 -12.99 -7.70 22.12
N LYS A 199 -13.86 -8.68 22.35
CA LYS A 199 -13.50 -9.98 22.91
C LYS A 199 -13.72 -11.06 21.85
N VAL A 200 -12.66 -11.77 21.48
CA VAL A 200 -12.73 -12.90 20.55
C VAL A 200 -13.03 -14.17 21.33
N ILE A 201 -14.05 -14.92 20.90
CA ILE A 201 -14.42 -16.22 21.45
C ILE A 201 -14.29 -17.24 20.33
N PHE A 202 -13.38 -18.20 20.48
CA PHE A 202 -13.12 -19.22 19.47
C PHE A 202 -13.81 -20.53 19.85
N HIS A 203 -14.90 -20.86 19.17
CA HIS A 203 -15.62 -22.13 19.35
C HIS A 203 -14.93 -23.24 18.54
N ALA A 204 -13.91 -23.87 19.12
CA ALA A 204 -13.17 -24.96 18.50
C ALA A 204 -13.92 -26.29 18.59
N GLY A 205 -13.99 -27.03 17.48
CA GLY A 205 -14.50 -28.40 17.47
C GLY A 205 -14.61 -28.96 16.06
N PRO A 206 -14.77 -30.29 15.90
CA PRO A 206 -15.00 -30.90 14.60
C PRO A 206 -16.34 -30.45 13.99
N THR A 207 -16.62 -30.86 12.76
CA THR A 207 -17.98 -30.71 12.18
C THR A 207 -18.99 -31.47 13.05
N ASN A 208 -20.24 -30.98 13.08
CA ASN A 208 -21.34 -31.58 13.88
C ASN A 208 -21.12 -31.66 15.40
N SER A 209 -20.23 -30.84 15.97
CA SER A 209 -19.97 -30.77 17.43
C SER A 209 -20.86 -29.76 18.19
N GLY A 210 -21.81 -29.12 17.52
CA GLY A 210 -22.66 -28.07 18.14
C GLY A 210 -21.97 -26.72 18.37
N LYS A 211 -20.72 -26.54 17.92
CA LYS A 211 -19.95 -25.29 18.07
C LYS A 211 -20.69 -24.07 17.50
N THR A 212 -21.25 -24.21 16.30
CA THR A 212 -22.01 -23.15 15.62
C THR A 212 -23.31 -22.84 16.36
N TYR A 213 -23.98 -23.86 16.93
CA TYR A 213 -25.23 -23.67 17.66
C TYR A 213 -25.09 -22.69 18.82
N GLN A 214 -24.05 -22.82 19.64
CA GLN A 214 -23.82 -21.91 20.77
C GLN A 214 -23.60 -20.45 20.31
N ALA A 215 -22.84 -20.25 19.23
CA ALA A 215 -22.60 -18.93 18.66
C ALA A 215 -23.90 -18.30 18.11
N ILE A 216 -24.72 -19.08 17.41
CA ILE A 216 -26.01 -18.63 16.88
C ILE A 216 -27.01 -18.31 18.00
N GLN A 217 -27.08 -19.11 19.08
CA GLN A 217 -27.93 -18.78 20.22
C GLN A 217 -27.53 -17.44 20.86
N ARG A 218 -26.22 -17.15 20.96
CA ARG A 218 -25.75 -15.86 21.46
C ARG A 218 -26.07 -14.71 20.51
N PHE A 219 -26.02 -14.94 19.20
CA PHE A 219 -26.44 -13.98 18.17
C PHE A 219 -27.93 -13.63 18.29
N LEU A 220 -28.82 -14.64 18.40
CA LEU A 220 -30.26 -14.43 18.50
C LEU A 220 -30.69 -13.67 19.76
N THR A 221 -29.95 -13.84 20.86
CA THR A 221 -30.23 -13.18 22.15
C THR A 221 -29.58 -11.80 22.30
N ALA A 222 -28.72 -11.39 21.37
CA ALA A 222 -28.07 -10.08 21.39
C ALA A 222 -29.02 -8.96 20.94
N ARG A 223 -28.76 -7.71 21.34
CA ARG A 223 -29.57 -6.56 20.87
C ARG A 223 -29.36 -6.23 19.39
N SER A 224 -28.15 -6.50 18.89
CA SER A 224 -27.80 -6.39 17.47
C SER A 224 -26.72 -7.40 17.15
N GLY A 225 -26.70 -7.88 15.91
CA GLY A 225 -25.67 -8.83 15.50
C GLY A 225 -25.51 -9.03 14.02
N VAL A 226 -24.35 -9.57 13.64
CA VAL A 226 -24.06 -9.98 12.27
C VAL A 226 -23.61 -11.43 12.21
N TYR A 227 -24.22 -12.21 11.32
CA TYR A 227 -23.74 -13.52 10.93
C TYR A 227 -23.00 -13.42 9.59
N CYS A 228 -21.78 -13.96 9.53
CA CYS A 228 -20.93 -14.00 8.35
C CYS A 228 -20.71 -15.46 7.93
N GLY A 229 -21.43 -15.89 6.89
CA GLY A 229 -21.33 -17.25 6.35
C GLY A 229 -20.36 -17.37 5.17
N PRO A 230 -19.71 -18.54 4.97
CA PRO A 230 -18.88 -18.83 3.79
C PRO A 230 -19.69 -18.98 2.50
N LEU A 231 -20.99 -19.30 2.61
CA LEU A 231 -21.87 -19.68 1.52
C LEU A 231 -23.20 -18.93 1.60
N LYS A 232 -23.77 -18.64 0.43
CA LYS A 232 -25.12 -18.04 0.31
C LYS A 232 -26.16 -18.86 1.07
N LEU A 233 -26.14 -20.19 0.92
CA LEU A 233 -27.09 -21.09 1.59
C LEU A 233 -27.09 -20.92 3.12
N LEU A 234 -25.91 -20.76 3.74
CA LEU A 234 -25.83 -20.58 5.19
C LEU A 234 -26.32 -19.21 5.64
N ALA A 235 -26.09 -18.16 4.83
CA ALA A 235 -26.65 -16.85 5.11
C ALA A 235 -28.19 -16.88 5.08
N HIS A 236 -28.79 -17.56 4.08
CA HIS A 236 -30.23 -17.78 4.04
C HIS A 236 -30.74 -18.61 5.22
N GLU A 237 -30.03 -19.69 5.58
CA GLU A 237 -30.41 -20.55 6.70
C GLU A 237 -30.49 -19.76 8.02
N ILE A 238 -29.50 -18.92 8.32
CA ILE A 238 -29.51 -18.10 9.54
C ILE A 238 -30.54 -16.98 9.46
N PHE A 239 -30.73 -16.37 8.29
CA PHE A 239 -31.79 -15.38 8.05
C PHE A 239 -33.18 -15.97 8.36
N GLU A 240 -33.52 -17.13 7.78
CA GLU A 240 -34.80 -17.80 8.02
C GLU A 240 -34.93 -18.22 9.48
N LYS A 241 -33.89 -18.84 10.06
CA LYS A 241 -33.90 -19.26 11.47
C LYS A 241 -34.11 -18.10 12.43
N SER A 242 -33.48 -16.95 12.18
CA SER A 242 -33.61 -15.76 13.03
C SER A 242 -35.03 -15.20 12.97
N ASN A 243 -35.57 -15.02 11.77
CA ASN A 243 -36.92 -14.49 11.60
C ASN A 243 -37.99 -15.46 12.13
N ASN A 244 -37.82 -16.77 11.94
CA ASN A 244 -38.70 -17.79 12.52
C ASN A 244 -38.62 -17.83 14.06
N ALA A 245 -37.50 -17.42 14.64
CA ALA A 245 -37.33 -17.27 16.09
C ALA A 245 -37.86 -15.92 16.63
N GLY A 246 -38.47 -15.09 15.78
CA GLY A 246 -39.01 -13.78 16.16
C GLY A 246 -37.96 -12.68 16.32
N VAL A 247 -36.76 -12.87 15.77
CA VAL A 247 -35.68 -11.87 15.77
C VAL A 247 -35.54 -11.30 14.36
N PRO A 248 -36.03 -10.07 14.09
CA PRO A 248 -35.97 -9.45 12.78
C PRO A 248 -34.53 -9.38 12.28
N CYS A 249 -34.27 -10.02 11.14
CA CYS A 249 -32.94 -10.17 10.58
C CYS A 249 -32.99 -9.91 9.07
N ASP A 250 -32.12 -9.03 8.59
CA ASP A 250 -31.98 -8.77 7.15
C ASP A 250 -31.04 -9.79 6.51
N LEU A 251 -31.19 -10.02 5.20
CA LEU A 251 -30.29 -10.84 4.40
C LEU A 251 -29.47 -9.96 3.47
N VAL A 252 -28.14 -10.13 3.47
CA VAL A 252 -27.24 -9.43 2.54
C VAL A 252 -26.25 -10.40 1.90
N THR A 253 -26.41 -10.63 0.61
CA THR A 253 -25.50 -11.44 -0.20
C THR A 253 -24.98 -10.62 -1.39
N GLY A 254 -24.11 -11.20 -2.22
CA GLY A 254 -23.63 -10.53 -3.43
C GLY A 254 -24.75 -10.28 -4.44
N GLU A 255 -25.71 -11.19 -4.53
CA GLU A 255 -26.77 -11.19 -5.54
C GLU A 255 -28.11 -10.65 -5.02
N GLU A 256 -28.32 -10.66 -3.70
CA GLU A 256 -29.63 -10.44 -3.09
C GLU A 256 -29.54 -9.68 -1.78
N ARG A 257 -30.50 -8.76 -1.57
CA ARG A 257 -30.70 -8.03 -0.31
C ARG A 257 -32.18 -8.06 0.05
N SER A 258 -32.50 -8.54 1.25
CA SER A 258 -33.87 -8.61 1.77
C SER A 258 -33.94 -7.92 3.12
N PHE A 259 -34.85 -6.96 3.24
CA PHE A 259 -35.08 -6.19 4.46
C PHE A 259 -36.42 -6.62 5.07
N MET A 260 -36.45 -6.82 6.39
CA MET A 260 -37.67 -7.24 7.08
C MET A 260 -38.65 -6.10 7.35
N ASP A 261 -38.16 -4.87 7.49
CA ASP A 261 -39.01 -3.71 7.66
C ASP A 261 -39.62 -3.27 6.30
N PRO A 262 -40.96 -3.18 6.16
CA PRO A 262 -41.62 -2.71 4.94
C PRO A 262 -41.21 -1.30 4.51
N ASP A 263 -40.79 -0.46 5.45
CA ASP A 263 -40.30 0.91 5.19
C ASP A 263 -38.80 0.90 4.76
N GLY A 264 -38.18 -0.28 4.67
CA GLY A 264 -36.79 -0.45 4.24
C GLY A 264 -35.75 -0.06 5.29
N ARG A 265 -36.14 0.04 6.57
CA ARG A 265 -35.19 0.28 7.66
C ARG A 265 -34.37 -0.97 7.95
N ALA A 266 -33.08 -0.78 8.23
CA ALA A 266 -32.19 -1.87 8.58
C ALA A 266 -32.58 -2.48 9.94
N SER A 267 -32.68 -3.80 9.96
CA SER A 267 -32.86 -4.59 11.18
C SER A 267 -31.61 -4.52 12.06
N ALA A 268 -31.79 -4.76 13.37
CA ALA A 268 -30.66 -4.84 14.30
C ALA A 268 -29.77 -6.07 14.05
N HIS A 269 -30.33 -7.11 13.42
CA HIS A 269 -29.62 -8.31 13.02
C HIS A 269 -29.50 -8.40 11.51
N VAL A 270 -28.38 -8.95 11.05
CA VAL A 270 -28.14 -9.20 9.64
C VAL A 270 -27.41 -10.53 9.45
N ALA A 271 -27.88 -11.35 8.50
CA ALA A 271 -27.19 -12.52 8.02
C ALA A 271 -26.61 -12.23 6.63
N CYS A 272 -25.32 -12.46 6.45
CA CYS A 272 -24.64 -12.12 5.22
C CYS A 272 -23.60 -13.14 4.80
N THR A 273 -23.25 -13.14 3.52
CA THR A 273 -21.98 -13.73 3.08
C THR A 273 -20.84 -12.89 3.62
N ILE A 274 -19.74 -13.52 4.02
CA ILE A 274 -18.67 -12.83 4.74
C ILE A 274 -18.07 -11.62 4.00
N GLU A 275 -18.05 -11.65 2.68
CA GLU A 275 -17.61 -10.53 1.83
C GLU A 275 -18.45 -9.26 2.01
N MET A 276 -19.72 -9.42 2.38
CA MET A 276 -20.72 -8.35 2.42
C MET A 276 -20.89 -7.72 3.81
N CYS A 277 -20.20 -8.21 4.84
CA CYS A 277 -20.32 -7.67 6.18
C CYS A 277 -19.87 -6.20 6.25
N SER A 278 -20.59 -5.38 7.02
CA SER A 278 -20.16 -4.00 7.32
C SER A 278 -19.20 -3.98 8.50
N VAL A 279 -18.01 -3.41 8.31
CA VAL A 279 -16.98 -3.21 9.35
C VAL A 279 -17.08 -1.84 10.05
N THR A 280 -18.16 -1.10 9.79
CA THR A 280 -18.39 0.24 10.36
C THR A 280 -19.71 0.30 11.14
N THR A 281 -20.55 -0.74 11.02
CA THR A 281 -21.80 -0.85 11.77
C THR A 281 -21.51 -1.49 13.13
N PRO A 282 -21.91 -0.86 14.25
CA PRO A 282 -21.68 -1.43 15.57
C PRO A 282 -22.63 -2.60 15.84
N TYR A 283 -22.08 -3.74 16.24
CA TYR A 283 -22.83 -4.92 16.65
C TYR A 283 -22.49 -5.32 18.08
N GLU A 284 -23.48 -5.83 18.82
CA GLU A 284 -23.20 -6.45 20.12
C GLU A 284 -22.53 -7.82 19.95
N VAL A 285 -22.93 -8.60 18.93
CA VAL A 285 -22.37 -9.92 18.64
C VAL A 285 -22.12 -10.09 17.14
N ALA A 286 -20.92 -10.50 16.78
CA ALA A 286 -20.59 -10.95 15.43
C ALA A 286 -20.23 -12.45 15.44
N VAL A 287 -20.79 -13.21 14.49
CA VAL A 287 -20.47 -14.62 14.29
C VAL A 287 -19.78 -14.76 12.94
N ILE A 288 -18.52 -15.19 12.97
CA ILE A 288 -17.74 -15.53 11.76
C ILE A 288 -17.68 -17.04 11.66
N ASP A 289 -18.35 -17.61 10.67
CA ASP A 289 -18.41 -19.05 10.47
C ASP A 289 -17.23 -19.55 9.62
N GLU A 290 -16.88 -20.83 9.79
CA GLU A 290 -15.78 -21.51 9.10
C GLU A 290 -14.47 -20.71 9.04
N ILE A 291 -14.04 -20.16 10.18
CA ILE A 291 -12.87 -19.26 10.30
C ILE A 291 -11.55 -19.81 9.74
N GLN A 292 -11.39 -21.13 9.63
CA GLN A 292 -10.22 -21.73 8.97
C GLN A 292 -10.10 -21.34 7.49
N MET A 293 -11.18 -20.88 6.86
CA MET A 293 -11.18 -20.33 5.50
C MET A 293 -10.38 -19.02 5.37
N ILE A 294 -9.93 -18.43 6.48
CA ILE A 294 -8.99 -17.29 6.47
C ILE A 294 -7.69 -17.58 5.70
N ARG A 295 -7.30 -18.85 5.58
CA ARG A 295 -6.12 -19.29 4.81
C ARG A 295 -6.42 -19.58 3.34
N ASP A 296 -7.66 -19.42 2.89
CA ASP A 296 -8.02 -19.68 1.50
C ASP A 296 -7.26 -18.70 0.56
N PRO A 297 -6.60 -19.20 -0.50
CA PRO A 297 -5.79 -18.35 -1.38
C PRO A 297 -6.56 -17.26 -2.13
N SER A 298 -7.87 -17.44 -2.31
CA SER A 298 -8.72 -16.55 -3.13
C SER A 298 -9.67 -15.70 -2.29
N ARG A 299 -10.24 -16.27 -1.22
CA ARG A 299 -11.30 -15.65 -0.40
C ARG A 299 -10.87 -15.34 1.03
N GLY A 300 -9.70 -15.80 1.49
CA GLY A 300 -9.25 -15.64 2.88
C GLY A 300 -9.14 -14.18 3.35
N TRP A 301 -8.99 -13.23 2.41
CA TRP A 301 -9.02 -11.79 2.71
C TRP A 301 -10.34 -11.36 3.35
N ALA A 302 -11.47 -11.98 3.02
CA ALA A 302 -12.79 -11.62 3.56
C ALA A 302 -12.90 -11.98 5.04
N TRP A 303 -12.41 -13.15 5.45
CA TRP A 303 -12.29 -13.53 6.87
C TRP A 303 -11.31 -12.65 7.61
N THR A 304 -10.19 -12.29 6.98
CA THR A 304 -9.22 -11.35 7.56
C THR A 304 -9.86 -9.99 7.84
N ARG A 305 -10.63 -9.47 6.87
CA ARG A 305 -11.40 -8.23 7.01
C ARG A 305 -12.45 -8.30 8.11
N ALA A 306 -13.24 -9.37 8.16
CA ALA A 306 -14.27 -9.53 9.20
C ALA A 306 -13.66 -9.65 10.60
N LEU A 307 -12.62 -10.49 10.77
CA LEU A 307 -11.97 -10.69 12.06
C LEU A 307 -11.29 -9.42 12.59
N LEU A 308 -10.65 -8.66 11.72
CA LEU A 308 -9.94 -7.43 12.11
C LEU A 308 -10.86 -6.21 12.18
N GLY A 309 -11.97 -6.21 11.45
CA GLY A 309 -12.80 -5.02 11.22
C GLY A 309 -14.18 -5.01 11.87
N LEU A 310 -14.75 -6.14 12.30
CA LEU A 310 -16.00 -6.16 13.06
C LEU A 310 -15.81 -5.80 14.54
#